data_AF-A0AA45G9M5-F1
#
_entry.id   AF-A0AA45G9M5-F1
#
_cell.length_a   1.000
_cell.length_b   1.000
_cell.length_c   1.000
_cell.angle_alpha   90.00
_cell.angle_beta   90.00
_cell.angle_gamma   90.00
#
_symmetry.space_group_name_H-M   'P 1'
#
loop_
_entity.id
_entity.type
_entity.pdbx_description
1 polymer ?
#
loop_
_entity_poly.entity_id
_entity_poly.type
_entity_poly.pdbx_seq_one_letter_code
_entity_poly.pdbx_strand_id
1 'polypeptide(L)'
;MAPRTAALPEFTRITGRIADGSLILRPALASYREPDVEPGSSSLSVDVLDADGRIISRGFLATEPYSDGDALSVRGSILLPDDAMRVRISGEDVATTEHVIPPSTPSVRFIRTPEARSTVDGQVRLVWEASDTLESWLRYSWDRGESWMPLGTRLNESSATINVDDLPGGSSCCFGVSVTNGWRTATAISPLFTVARKSCRALITSPLDGASIDGRVELIGNGWWLEAAEIETEALTWSSDRDGELGRGTYVVAALSPGRHVITLRAGTRGREGTASVRVTVRPTDRAPD
;
A
#
# COMPACT_ATOMS: atom_id res chain seq x y z
N MET A 1 -21.22 7.33 19.39
CA MET A 1 -21.08 5.85 19.38
C MET A 1 -19.65 5.58 18.96
N ALA A 2 -18.77 5.16 19.86
CA ALA A 2 -17.40 4.83 19.47
C ALA A 2 -17.47 3.58 18.57
N PRO A 3 -17.01 3.63 17.31
CA PRO A 3 -16.92 2.42 16.52
C PRO A 3 -15.96 1.46 17.24
N ARG A 4 -16.33 0.18 17.24
CA ARG A 4 -15.62 -0.95 17.85
C ARG A 4 -14.11 -0.75 17.78
N THR A 5 -13.43 -0.89 18.92
CA THR A 5 -12.06 -1.38 18.92
C THR A 5 -12.12 -2.69 18.13
N ALA A 6 -11.66 -2.70 16.88
CA ALA A 6 -11.39 -3.96 16.20
C ALA A 6 -10.50 -4.73 17.17
N ALA A 7 -10.94 -5.93 17.60
CA ALA A 7 -10.13 -6.78 18.45
C ALA A 7 -8.71 -6.80 17.87
N LEU A 8 -7.70 -6.68 18.73
CA LEU A 8 -6.31 -6.77 18.28
C LEU A 8 -6.17 -7.99 17.36
N PRO A 9 -5.37 -7.92 16.29
CA PRO A 9 -5.26 -9.00 15.32
C PRO A 9 -5.01 -10.34 16.03
N GLU A 10 -5.96 -11.28 15.87
CA GLU A 10 -6.02 -12.53 16.66
C GLU A 10 -5.23 -13.68 16.02
N PHE A 11 -4.76 -13.49 14.78
CA PHE A 11 -4.08 -14.52 14.03
C PHE A 11 -2.63 -14.15 13.73
N THR A 12 -1.81 -15.19 13.59
CA THR A 12 -0.41 -15.08 13.19
C THR A 12 -0.27 -15.50 11.74
N ARG A 13 0.07 -14.55 10.87
CA ARG A 13 0.38 -14.79 9.46
C ARG A 13 1.81 -15.32 9.35
N ILE A 14 1.93 -16.51 8.81
CA ILE A 14 3.19 -17.16 8.50
C ILE A 14 3.41 -17.06 7.00
N THR A 15 4.62 -16.65 6.62
CA THR A 15 5.06 -16.68 5.23
C THR A 15 6.46 -17.27 5.15
N GLY A 16 6.78 -17.87 4.01
CA GLY A 16 8.08 -18.47 3.80
C GLY A 16 8.25 -18.96 2.37
N ARG A 17 9.33 -19.70 2.16
CA ARG A 17 9.60 -20.43 0.93
C ARG A 17 10.09 -21.83 1.24
N ILE A 18 9.77 -22.79 0.38
CA ILE A 18 10.40 -24.09 0.34
C ILE A 18 11.32 -24.11 -0.88
N ALA A 19 12.58 -24.47 -0.68
CA ALA A 19 13.55 -24.72 -1.74
C ALA A 19 14.42 -25.89 -1.32
N ASP A 20 14.71 -26.81 -2.25
CA ASP A 20 15.52 -28.01 -1.99
C ASP A 20 15.04 -28.82 -0.76
N GLY A 21 13.71 -28.97 -0.62
CA GLY A 21 13.07 -29.69 0.50
C GLY A 21 13.18 -28.99 1.87
N SER A 22 13.72 -27.76 1.92
CA SER A 22 13.95 -27.00 3.15
C SER A 22 12.99 -25.82 3.27
N LEU A 23 12.29 -25.72 4.41
CA LEU A 23 11.40 -24.60 4.74
C LEU A 23 12.17 -23.44 5.36
N ILE A 24 12.06 -22.25 4.76
CA ILE A 24 12.63 -21.00 5.27
C ILE A 24 11.49 -20.02 5.54
N LEU A 25 11.22 -19.77 6.82
CA LEU A 25 10.20 -18.83 7.28
C LEU A 25 10.71 -17.40 7.34
N ARG A 26 9.79 -16.45 7.17
CA ARG A 26 9.97 -15.04 7.55
C ARG A 26 9.40 -14.80 8.95
N PRO A 27 9.85 -13.75 9.67
CA PRO A 27 9.21 -13.33 10.91
C PRO A 27 7.70 -13.20 10.71
N ALA A 28 6.94 -13.85 11.59
CA ALA A 28 5.49 -13.86 11.49
C ALA A 28 4.90 -12.51 11.90
N LEU A 29 3.71 -12.26 11.40
CA LEU A 29 3.01 -10.99 11.50
C LEU A 29 1.62 -11.17 12.10
N ALA A 30 1.20 -10.24 12.94
CA ALA A 30 -0.21 -10.13 13.29
C ALA A 30 -1.08 -9.96 12.04
N SER A 31 -2.22 -10.65 12.01
CA SER A 31 -3.18 -10.62 10.91
C SER A 31 -4.61 -10.68 11.42
N TYR A 32 -5.48 -9.95 10.74
CA TYR A 32 -6.94 -10.04 10.91
C TYR A 32 -7.57 -11.09 9.98
N ARG A 33 -6.81 -11.61 9.01
CA ARG A 33 -7.25 -12.69 8.13
C ARG A 33 -7.26 -13.99 8.90
N GLU A 34 -8.45 -14.52 9.11
CA GLU A 34 -8.70 -15.84 9.66
C GLU A 34 -7.92 -16.94 8.90
N PRO A 35 -7.59 -18.06 9.55
CA PRO A 35 -7.12 -19.25 8.87
C PRO A 35 -8.10 -19.66 7.78
N ASP A 36 -7.63 -19.67 6.54
CA ASP A 36 -8.45 -19.92 5.34
C ASP A 36 -7.90 -21.04 4.46
N VAL A 37 -6.87 -21.72 4.94
CA VAL A 37 -6.25 -22.86 4.27
C VAL A 37 -6.82 -24.13 4.87
N GLU A 38 -7.44 -24.94 4.02
CA GLU A 38 -7.92 -26.27 4.36
C GLU A 38 -6.80 -27.33 4.20
N PRO A 39 -6.84 -28.43 4.97
CA PRO A 39 -5.90 -29.53 4.79
C PRO A 39 -6.02 -30.17 3.41
N GLY A 40 -4.87 -30.41 2.78
CA GLY A 40 -4.76 -31.09 1.48
C GLY A 40 -3.30 -31.34 1.09
N SER A 41 -3.09 -31.98 -0.07
CA SER A 41 -1.75 -32.34 -0.56
C SER A 41 -0.85 -31.12 -0.84
N SER A 42 -1.42 -29.95 -1.13
CA SER A 42 -0.70 -28.69 -1.32
C SER A 42 -0.71 -27.80 -0.08
N SER A 43 -0.77 -28.40 1.11
CA SER A 43 -0.79 -27.69 2.39
C SER A 43 0.25 -28.25 3.36
N LEU A 44 0.83 -27.36 4.17
CA LEU A 44 1.61 -27.75 5.33
C LEU A 44 0.72 -27.71 6.57
N SER A 45 0.81 -28.73 7.41
CA SER A 45 0.21 -28.73 8.75
C SER A 45 1.08 -27.92 9.70
N VAL A 46 0.44 -27.16 10.58
CA VAL A 46 1.07 -26.36 11.63
C VAL A 46 0.49 -26.77 12.97
N ASP A 47 1.27 -27.51 13.76
CA ASP A 47 0.94 -27.86 15.14
C ASP A 47 1.53 -26.80 16.06
N VAL A 48 0.69 -26.14 16.85
CA VAL A 48 1.11 -25.22 17.91
C VAL A 48 1.11 -25.98 19.24
N LEU A 49 2.26 -25.98 19.91
CA LEU A 49 2.48 -26.80 21.10
C LEU A 49 2.75 -25.96 22.35
N ASP A 50 2.24 -26.46 23.48
CA ASP A 50 2.51 -25.93 24.82
C ASP A 50 3.88 -26.37 25.37
N ALA A 51 4.16 -26.02 26.64
CA ALA A 51 5.38 -26.40 27.35
C ALA A 51 5.54 -27.92 27.51
N ASP A 52 4.44 -28.66 27.67
CA ASP A 52 4.40 -30.12 27.83
C ASP A 52 4.50 -30.85 26.48
N GLY A 53 4.46 -30.12 25.37
CA GLY A 53 4.46 -30.67 24.01
C GLY A 53 3.09 -31.17 23.55
N ARG A 54 2.00 -30.77 24.20
CA ARG A 54 0.64 -31.04 23.73
C ARG A 54 0.28 -30.05 22.63
N ILE A 55 -0.46 -30.52 21.63
CA ILE A 55 -0.99 -29.67 20.57
C ILE A 55 -2.19 -28.90 21.13
N ILE A 56 -2.06 -27.58 21.20
CA ILE A 56 -3.10 -26.67 21.71
C ILE A 56 -3.80 -25.90 20.60
N SER A 57 -3.23 -25.88 19.40
CA SER A 57 -3.89 -25.41 18.18
C SER A 57 -3.30 -26.09 16.95
N ARG A 58 -4.10 -26.17 15.89
CA ARG A 58 -3.68 -26.68 14.58
C ARG A 58 -4.18 -25.75 13.49
N GLY A 59 -3.31 -25.44 12.54
CA GLY A 59 -3.64 -24.68 11.33
C GLY A 59 -2.90 -25.21 10.11
N PHE A 60 -3.09 -24.54 8.97
CA PHE A 60 -2.51 -24.96 7.71
C PHE A 60 -1.92 -23.79 6.93
N LEU A 61 -0.89 -24.05 6.13
CA LEU A 61 -0.27 -23.09 5.22
C LEU A 61 -0.40 -23.61 3.79
N ALA A 62 -0.82 -22.76 2.87
CA ALA A 62 -0.87 -23.10 1.46
C ALA A 62 0.55 -23.06 0.88
N THR A 63 0.84 -24.01 -0.01
CA THR A 63 2.06 -24.01 -0.83
C THR A 63 1.70 -23.77 -2.28
N GLU A 64 2.29 -22.74 -2.90
CA GLU A 64 2.06 -22.40 -4.31
C GLU A 64 3.41 -22.26 -5.03
N PRO A 65 3.60 -22.87 -6.20
CA PRO A 65 4.86 -22.74 -6.94
C PRO A 65 5.13 -21.30 -7.35
N TYR A 66 6.40 -20.89 -7.24
CA TYR A 66 6.87 -19.65 -7.86
C TYR A 66 6.86 -19.79 -9.39
N SER A 67 6.87 -18.64 -10.09
CA SER A 67 6.85 -18.60 -11.56
C SER A 67 8.07 -19.26 -12.22
N ASP A 68 9.19 -19.36 -11.50
CA ASP A 68 10.41 -20.02 -11.95
C ASP A 68 10.39 -21.55 -11.75
N GLY A 69 9.46 -22.07 -10.93
CA GLY A 69 9.25 -23.50 -10.72
C GLY A 69 10.21 -24.16 -9.71
N ASP A 70 11.28 -23.49 -9.30
CA ASP A 70 12.35 -24.06 -8.46
C ASP A 70 12.06 -23.97 -6.95
N ALA A 71 11.01 -23.25 -6.57
CA ALA A 71 10.62 -23.06 -5.17
C ALA A 71 9.10 -22.98 -5.01
N LEU A 72 8.63 -23.28 -3.80
CA LEU A 72 7.25 -23.05 -3.39
C LEU A 72 7.17 -21.86 -2.45
N SER A 73 6.23 -20.95 -2.68
CA SER A 73 5.82 -19.96 -1.70
C SER A 73 4.95 -20.61 -0.64
N VAL A 74 5.13 -20.21 0.62
CA VAL A 74 4.34 -20.69 1.76
C VAL A 74 3.60 -19.52 2.36
N ARG A 75 2.29 -19.66 2.57
CA ARG A 75 1.47 -18.60 3.19
C ARG A 75 0.25 -19.17 3.91
N GLY A 76 -0.05 -18.62 5.08
CA GLY A 76 -1.27 -18.95 5.81
C GLY A 76 -1.37 -18.18 7.10
N SER A 77 -2.55 -18.22 7.72
CA SER A 77 -2.80 -17.66 9.04
C SER A 77 -3.08 -18.80 10.01
N ILE A 78 -2.58 -18.70 11.24
CA ILE A 78 -2.88 -19.64 12.32
C ILE A 78 -3.38 -18.90 13.56
N LEU A 79 -4.10 -19.61 14.43
CA LEU A 79 -4.30 -19.15 15.81
C LEU A 79 -3.03 -19.47 16.62
N LEU A 80 -2.50 -18.48 17.33
CA LEU A 80 -1.34 -18.66 18.21
C LEU A 80 -1.72 -18.30 19.66
N PRO A 81 -2.09 -19.30 20.49
CA PRO A 81 -2.42 -19.05 21.90
C PRO A 81 -1.27 -18.41 22.70
N ASP A 82 -1.60 -17.70 23.77
CA ASP A 82 -0.60 -17.00 24.60
C ASP A 82 0.37 -17.96 25.30
N ASP A 83 -0.06 -19.17 25.61
CA ASP A 83 0.74 -20.26 26.20
C ASP A 83 1.48 -21.11 25.17
N ALA A 84 1.44 -20.74 23.88
CA ALA A 84 2.20 -21.40 22.84
C ALA A 84 3.72 -21.22 23.06
N MET A 85 4.43 -22.34 23.02
CA MET A 85 5.88 -22.43 23.24
C MET A 85 6.64 -22.89 22.00
N ARG A 86 6.02 -23.69 21.13
CA ARG A 86 6.64 -24.21 19.92
C ARG A 86 5.64 -24.25 18.77
N VAL A 87 6.15 -24.15 17.55
CA VAL A 87 5.42 -24.45 16.32
C VAL A 87 6.16 -25.55 15.58
N ARG A 88 5.45 -26.62 15.25
CA ARG A 88 5.94 -27.70 14.37
C ARG A 88 5.23 -27.59 13.03
N ILE A 89 6.00 -27.57 11.94
CA ILE A 89 5.48 -27.51 10.57
C ILE A 89 5.89 -28.78 9.83
N SER A 90 4.94 -29.42 9.17
CA SER A 90 5.16 -30.68 8.44
C SER A 90 4.33 -30.72 7.15
N GLY A 91 4.86 -31.37 6.11
CA GLY A 91 4.17 -31.63 4.84
C GLY A 91 4.77 -32.85 4.14
N GLU A 92 4.17 -33.27 3.02
CA GLU A 92 4.65 -34.45 2.26
C GLU A 92 6.03 -34.20 1.63
N ASP A 93 6.24 -33.01 1.07
CA ASP A 93 7.45 -32.65 0.32
C ASP A 93 8.46 -31.80 1.12
N VAL A 94 8.30 -31.71 2.44
CA VAL A 94 9.17 -30.89 3.28
C VAL A 94 9.53 -31.61 4.58
N ALA A 95 10.80 -31.54 4.96
CA ALA A 95 11.22 -32.05 6.25
C ALA A 95 10.47 -31.33 7.38
N THR A 96 10.01 -32.07 8.38
CA THR A 96 9.36 -31.50 9.56
C THR A 96 10.33 -30.55 10.28
N THR A 97 9.91 -29.30 10.48
CA THR A 97 10.68 -28.29 11.23
C THR A 97 9.98 -27.94 12.53
N GLU A 98 10.77 -27.64 13.57
CA GLU A 98 10.27 -27.09 14.82
C GLU A 98 10.89 -25.72 15.10
N HIS A 99 10.08 -24.79 15.59
CA HIS A 99 10.48 -23.45 15.94
C HIS A 99 10.05 -23.13 17.36
N VAL A 100 10.97 -22.62 18.17
CA VAL A 100 10.67 -22.12 19.52
C VAL A 100 10.03 -20.75 19.40
N ILE A 101 8.93 -20.55 20.13
CA ILE A 101 8.27 -19.26 20.27
C ILE A 101 8.93 -18.55 21.47
N PRO A 102 9.50 -17.34 21.29
CA PRO A 102 10.05 -16.59 22.41
C PRO A 102 8.97 -16.31 23.46
N PRO A 103 9.21 -16.57 24.76
CA PRO A 103 8.20 -16.34 25.80
C PRO A 103 7.93 -14.85 26.05
N SER A 104 8.82 -13.95 25.58
CA SER A 104 8.60 -12.52 25.68
C SER A 104 7.49 -12.06 24.72
N THR A 105 6.71 -11.09 25.18
CA THR A 105 5.73 -10.39 24.34
C THR A 105 6.36 -9.08 23.90
N PRO A 106 6.47 -8.80 22.59
CA PRO A 106 7.00 -7.53 22.13
C PRO A 106 6.18 -6.37 22.66
N SER A 107 6.81 -5.21 22.79
CA SER A 107 6.12 -3.97 23.13
C SER A 107 6.51 -2.88 22.15
N VAL A 108 5.58 -1.96 21.88
CA VAL A 108 5.86 -0.76 21.09
C VAL A 108 4.99 0.40 21.55
N ARG A 109 5.56 1.60 21.57
CA ARG A 109 4.83 2.85 21.80
C ARG A 109 5.43 3.98 20.99
N PHE A 110 4.59 4.88 20.48
CA PHE A 110 5.08 6.11 19.89
C PHE A 110 5.61 7.07 20.97
N ILE A 111 6.75 7.68 20.69
CA ILE A 111 7.37 8.75 21.48
C ILE A 111 7.14 10.11 20.81
N ARG A 112 7.11 10.12 19.47
CA ARG A 112 6.83 11.32 18.68
C ARG A 112 5.89 11.00 17.53
N THR A 113 4.80 11.76 17.45
CA THR A 113 3.74 11.70 16.44
C THR A 113 3.15 13.11 16.26
N PRO A 114 2.33 13.34 15.22
CA PRO A 114 1.45 14.49 15.21
C PRO A 114 0.55 14.54 16.44
N GLU A 115 0.25 15.74 16.91
CA GLU A 115 -0.64 15.97 18.04
C GLU A 115 -2.08 15.57 17.70
N ALA A 116 -2.84 15.16 18.71
CA ALA A 116 -4.23 14.78 18.54
C ALA A 116 -5.04 15.95 17.98
N ARG A 117 -5.79 15.68 16.90
CA ARG A 117 -6.67 16.62 16.18
C ARG A 117 -5.94 17.79 15.51
N SER A 118 -4.62 17.73 15.39
CA SER A 118 -3.86 18.71 14.62
C SER A 118 -4.14 18.59 13.12
N THR A 119 -3.94 19.67 12.37
CA THR A 119 -3.82 19.65 10.91
C THR A 119 -2.34 19.68 10.57
N VAL A 120 -1.92 18.79 9.67
CA VAL A 120 -0.52 18.53 9.38
C VAL A 120 -0.26 18.60 7.89
N ASP A 121 0.83 19.26 7.52
CA ASP A 121 1.38 19.33 6.16
C ASP A 121 2.90 19.04 6.20
N GLY A 122 3.49 18.79 5.02
CA GLY A 122 4.92 18.61 4.87
C GLY A 122 5.53 17.42 5.63
N GLN A 123 6.76 17.60 6.11
CA GLN A 123 7.54 16.53 6.74
C GLN A 123 7.19 16.34 8.21
N VAL A 124 6.85 15.10 8.57
CA VAL A 124 6.59 14.63 9.93
C VAL A 124 7.65 13.61 10.31
N ARG A 125 8.31 13.81 11.45
CA ARG A 125 9.21 12.81 12.02
C ARG A 125 8.53 12.04 13.13
N LEU A 126 8.39 10.73 12.92
CA LEU A 126 7.89 9.74 13.86
C LEU A 126 9.04 9.11 14.62
N VAL A 127 8.82 8.85 15.91
CA VAL A 127 9.76 8.11 16.77
C VAL A 127 8.95 7.17 17.64
N TRP A 128 9.43 5.93 17.78
CA TRP A 128 8.84 4.94 18.66
C TRP A 128 9.91 4.25 19.51
N GLU A 129 9.49 3.64 20.60
CA GLU A 129 10.31 2.72 21.39
C GLU A 129 9.69 1.34 21.28
N ALA A 130 10.53 0.31 21.17
CA ALA A 130 10.11 -1.07 21.12
C ALA A 130 11.04 -1.97 21.93
N SER A 131 10.50 -3.06 22.47
CA SER A 131 11.26 -4.14 23.13
C SER A 131 10.97 -5.47 22.44
N ASP A 132 11.90 -6.42 22.59
CA ASP A 132 11.79 -7.77 22.04
C ASP A 132 11.43 -7.75 20.54
N THR A 133 12.06 -6.86 19.78
CA THR A 133 11.75 -6.64 18.37
C THR A 133 12.86 -7.21 17.48
N LEU A 134 12.45 -7.91 16.41
CA LEU A 134 13.30 -8.28 15.30
C LEU A 134 13.16 -7.30 14.14
N GLU A 135 11.92 -6.95 13.78
CA GLU A 135 11.62 -5.99 12.72
C GLU A 135 10.33 -5.22 13.02
N SER A 136 10.24 -4.02 12.43
CA SER A 136 9.09 -3.11 12.55
C SER A 136 8.41 -2.86 11.19
N TRP A 137 7.11 -2.58 11.21
CA TRP A 137 6.35 -2.12 10.04
C TRP A 137 5.61 -0.84 10.37
N LEU A 138 5.82 0.17 9.53
CA LEU A 138 5.15 1.45 9.61
C LEU A 138 4.06 1.54 8.54
N ARG A 139 2.87 1.97 8.94
CA ARG A 139 1.70 2.13 8.08
C ARG A 139 0.97 3.43 8.39
N TYR A 140 0.18 3.88 7.42
CA TYR A 140 -0.64 5.08 7.50
C TYR A 140 -2.07 4.79 7.07
N SER A 141 -3.02 5.41 7.74
CA SER A 141 -4.43 5.39 7.39
C SER A 141 -4.94 6.82 7.25
N TRP A 142 -5.85 7.05 6.31
CA TRP A 142 -6.54 8.33 6.09
C TRP A 142 -8.04 8.28 6.48
N ASP A 143 -8.49 7.14 6.99
CA ASP A 143 -9.89 6.78 7.23
C ASP A 143 -10.05 6.04 8.57
N ARG A 144 -9.31 6.48 9.60
CA ARG A 144 -9.42 5.98 10.99
C ARG A 144 -9.14 4.47 11.12
N GLY A 145 -8.29 3.94 10.27
CA GLY A 145 -7.84 2.55 10.28
C GLY A 145 -8.70 1.58 9.49
N GLU A 146 -9.66 2.06 8.69
CA GLU A 146 -10.41 1.22 7.75
C GLU A 146 -9.49 0.72 6.62
N SER A 147 -8.64 1.60 6.08
CA SER A 147 -7.61 1.30 5.08
C SER A 147 -6.23 1.62 5.62
N TRP A 148 -5.24 0.80 5.23
CA TRP A 148 -3.84 0.98 5.63
C TRP A 148 -2.92 0.91 4.42
N MET A 149 -2.10 1.95 4.26
CA MET A 149 -1.02 2.01 3.29
C MET A 149 0.33 1.75 3.98
N PRO A 150 1.18 0.85 3.43
CA PRO A 150 2.53 0.65 3.96
C PRO A 150 3.41 1.87 3.70
N LEU A 151 4.18 2.30 4.69
CA LEU A 151 5.17 3.38 4.57
C LEU A 151 6.61 2.89 4.71
N GLY A 152 6.82 1.89 5.57
CA GLY A 152 8.11 1.26 5.76
C GLY A 152 7.92 -0.19 6.11
N THR A 153 8.51 -1.08 5.31
CA THR A 153 8.45 -2.51 5.53
C THR A 153 9.78 -2.99 6.10
N ARG A 154 9.73 -3.75 7.20
CA ARG A 154 10.91 -4.40 7.81
C ARG A 154 12.00 -3.41 8.25
N LEU A 155 11.58 -2.38 8.98
CA LEU A 155 12.47 -1.37 9.53
C LEU A 155 13.23 -1.94 10.73
N ASN A 156 14.52 -1.59 10.82
CA ASN A 156 15.37 -1.86 11.99
C ASN A 156 15.58 -0.59 12.83
N GLU A 157 15.20 0.57 12.30
CA GLU A 157 15.22 1.85 12.98
C GLU A 157 14.00 2.04 13.87
N SER A 158 14.12 2.96 14.84
CA SER A 158 13.04 3.38 15.74
C SER A 158 12.46 4.76 15.39
N SER A 159 12.72 5.23 14.17
CA SER A 159 12.20 6.52 13.69
C SER A 159 12.08 6.56 12.17
N ALA A 160 11.16 7.38 11.66
CA ALA A 160 10.99 7.64 10.24
C ALA A 160 10.58 9.09 9.98
N THR A 161 11.01 9.66 8.86
CA THR A 161 10.54 10.98 8.38
C THR A 161 9.66 10.76 7.16
N ILE A 162 8.42 11.22 7.23
CA ILE A 162 7.38 11.01 6.22
C ILE A 162 6.87 12.36 5.75
N ASN A 163 6.78 12.56 4.44
CA ASN A 163 6.09 13.72 3.88
C ASN A 163 4.60 13.42 3.73
N VAL A 164 3.73 14.03 4.54
CA VAL A 164 2.28 13.79 4.48
C VAL A 164 1.63 14.43 3.27
N ASP A 165 2.34 15.30 2.56
CA ASP A 165 1.86 15.89 1.31
C ASP A 165 1.75 14.87 0.18
N ASP A 166 2.52 13.78 0.25
CA ASP A 166 2.54 12.68 -0.71
C ASP A 166 1.54 11.56 -0.36
N LEU A 167 0.83 11.67 0.77
CA LEU A 167 -0.08 10.64 1.26
C LEU A 167 -1.56 11.02 1.01
N PRO A 168 -2.48 10.03 0.92
CA PRO A 168 -3.91 10.29 0.97
C PRO A 168 -4.32 11.20 2.14
N GLY A 169 -5.13 12.22 1.86
CA GLY A 169 -5.65 13.12 2.89
C GLY A 169 -6.96 12.64 3.52
N GLY A 170 -7.23 13.11 4.74
CA GLY A 170 -8.41 12.75 5.52
C GLY A 170 -8.52 13.57 6.81
N SER A 171 -9.70 13.57 7.42
CA SER A 171 -9.95 14.25 8.71
C SER A 171 -9.73 13.34 9.93
N SER A 172 -9.32 12.10 9.71
CA SER A 172 -9.09 11.09 10.75
C SER A 172 -7.93 10.19 10.35
N CYS A 173 -6.80 10.80 10.03
CA CYS A 173 -5.57 10.12 9.69
C CYS A 173 -4.86 9.60 10.94
N CYS A 174 -4.13 8.51 10.81
CA CYS A 174 -3.23 8.02 11.87
C CYS A 174 -2.06 7.22 11.29
N PHE A 175 -0.99 7.15 12.07
CA PHE A 175 0.11 6.21 11.85
C PHE A 175 -0.08 4.99 12.73
N GLY A 176 0.31 3.83 12.22
CA GLY A 176 0.42 2.59 12.98
C GLY A 176 1.83 2.04 12.85
N VAL A 177 2.40 1.62 13.97
CA VAL A 177 3.64 0.84 13.98
C VAL A 177 3.37 -0.52 14.60
N SER A 178 3.80 -1.58 13.93
CA SER A 178 3.73 -2.94 14.44
C SER A 178 5.14 -3.50 14.54
N VAL A 179 5.46 -4.22 15.60
CA VAL A 179 6.78 -4.84 15.82
C VAL A 179 6.59 -6.33 16.12
N THR A 180 7.42 -7.18 15.52
CA THR A 180 7.39 -8.64 15.76
C THR A 180 8.64 -9.11 16.47
N ASN A 181 8.52 -10.16 17.27
CA ASN A 181 9.64 -10.95 17.77
C ASN A 181 9.88 -12.23 16.96
N GLY A 182 9.22 -12.37 15.80
CA GLY A 182 9.25 -13.55 14.95
C GLY A 182 7.97 -14.39 15.01
N TRP A 183 7.17 -14.25 16.07
CA TRP A 183 5.91 -14.99 16.25
C TRP A 183 4.79 -14.12 16.79
N ARG A 184 5.07 -13.36 17.85
CA ARG A 184 4.14 -12.41 18.46
C ARG A 184 4.38 -11.02 17.90
N THR A 185 3.31 -10.23 17.81
CA THR A 185 3.36 -8.85 17.31
C THR A 185 2.69 -7.91 18.29
N ALA A 186 3.30 -6.75 18.54
CA ALA A 186 2.67 -5.63 19.24
C ALA A 186 2.42 -4.49 18.27
N THR A 187 1.38 -3.69 18.53
CA THR A 187 1.00 -2.57 17.67
C THR A 187 0.73 -1.32 18.51
N ALA A 188 1.22 -0.17 18.06
CA ALA A 188 0.85 1.14 18.55
C ALA A 188 0.24 1.97 17.43
N ILE A 189 -0.80 2.74 17.76
CA ILE A 189 -1.47 3.66 16.84
C ILE A 189 -1.29 5.08 17.39
N SER A 190 -0.98 6.03 16.52
CA SER A 190 -0.89 7.44 16.89
C SER A 190 -2.28 8.01 17.23
N PRO A 191 -2.34 9.18 17.89
CA PRO A 191 -3.56 9.97 17.87
C PRO A 191 -4.03 10.27 16.44
N LEU A 192 -5.33 10.55 16.29
CA LEU A 192 -5.90 10.99 15.03
C LEU A 192 -5.47 12.43 14.71
N PHE A 193 -5.15 12.72 13.46
CA PHE A 193 -4.84 14.05 12.94
C PHE A 193 -5.51 14.25 11.56
N THR A 194 -5.40 15.46 11.00
CA THR A 194 -5.96 15.82 9.70
C THR A 194 -4.83 16.08 8.70
N VAL A 195 -4.96 15.54 7.49
CA VAL A 195 -4.14 15.86 6.33
C VAL A 195 -5.06 16.35 5.22
N ALA A 196 -4.71 17.45 4.57
CA ALA A 196 -5.52 18.00 3.49
C ALA A 196 -5.69 16.97 2.36
N ARG A 197 -6.94 16.78 1.91
CA ARG A 197 -7.25 15.96 0.73
C ARG A 197 -6.61 16.56 -0.51
N LYS A 198 -6.05 15.71 -1.36
CA LYS A 198 -5.33 16.11 -2.56
C LYS A 198 -6.32 16.43 -3.69
N SER A 199 -5.89 17.32 -4.58
CA SER A 199 -6.52 17.49 -5.88
C SER A 199 -6.35 16.24 -6.74
N CYS A 200 -7.26 16.02 -7.68
CA CYS A 200 -7.11 14.99 -8.69
C CYS A 200 -5.82 15.24 -9.47
N ARG A 201 -4.97 14.22 -9.58
CA ARG A 201 -3.75 14.33 -10.35
C ARG A 201 -4.05 14.14 -11.83
N ALA A 202 -4.04 15.22 -12.59
CA ALA A 202 -4.13 15.16 -14.05
C ALA A 202 -2.82 14.58 -14.64
N LEU A 203 -2.96 13.76 -15.68
CA LEU A 203 -1.86 13.15 -16.42
C LEU A 203 -2.12 13.29 -17.91
N ILE A 204 -1.15 13.85 -18.64
CA ILE A 204 -1.13 13.90 -20.10
C ILE A 204 -0.12 12.87 -20.57
N THR A 205 -0.54 11.91 -21.40
CA THR A 205 0.33 10.91 -22.03
C THR A 205 0.61 11.24 -23.49
N SER A 206 -0.28 12.00 -24.15
CA SER A 206 -0.06 12.59 -25.46
C SER A 206 -0.77 13.94 -25.57
N PRO A 207 -0.17 14.95 -26.21
CA PRO A 207 1.19 14.94 -26.77
C PRO A 207 2.26 15.03 -25.67
N LEU A 208 3.50 14.65 -26.01
CA LEU A 208 4.65 14.92 -25.14
C LEU A 208 4.99 16.41 -25.13
N ASP A 209 5.56 16.89 -24.02
CA ASP A 209 6.06 18.26 -23.93
C ASP A 209 7.12 18.53 -25.01
N GLY A 210 6.97 19.64 -25.73
CA GLY A 210 7.81 20.02 -26.86
C GLY A 210 7.42 19.41 -28.21
N ALA A 211 6.33 18.66 -28.32
CA ALA A 211 5.95 18.02 -29.58
C ALA A 211 5.69 19.03 -30.71
N SER A 212 6.07 18.63 -31.93
CA SER A 212 5.72 19.34 -33.17
C SER A 212 4.55 18.62 -33.85
N ILE A 213 3.49 19.36 -34.18
CA ILE A 213 2.22 18.83 -34.68
C ILE A 213 1.94 19.40 -36.08
N ASP A 214 1.48 18.56 -37.00
CA ASP A 214 1.13 18.96 -38.37
C ASP A 214 -0.39 19.23 -38.50
N GLY A 215 -0.92 20.08 -37.59
CA GLY A 215 -2.31 20.54 -37.58
C GLY A 215 -3.23 19.84 -36.57
N ARG A 216 -3.50 18.53 -36.72
CA ARG A 216 -4.35 17.77 -35.79
C ARG A 216 -3.54 17.09 -34.70
N VAL A 217 -4.05 17.10 -33.48
CA VAL A 217 -3.42 16.48 -32.31
C VAL A 217 -4.36 15.47 -31.67
N GLU A 218 -3.79 14.34 -31.26
CA GLU A 218 -4.43 13.38 -30.37
C GLU A 218 -4.04 13.69 -28.92
N LEU A 219 -5.04 14.10 -28.15
CA LEU A 219 -4.94 14.38 -26.73
C LEU A 219 -5.33 13.13 -25.97
N ILE A 220 -4.38 12.59 -25.20
CA ILE A 220 -4.57 11.38 -24.41
C ILE A 220 -4.15 11.69 -22.98
N GLY A 221 -5.02 11.41 -22.03
CA GLY A 221 -4.78 11.68 -20.63
C GLY A 221 -5.90 11.20 -19.72
N ASN A 222 -5.65 11.24 -18.43
CA ASN A 222 -6.59 10.84 -17.39
C ASN A 222 -6.32 11.62 -16.11
N GLY A 223 -7.15 11.40 -15.09
CA GLY A 223 -6.86 11.83 -13.73
C GLY A 223 -6.64 10.64 -12.78
N TRP A 224 -6.19 10.93 -11.56
CA TRP A 224 -6.04 9.95 -10.49
C TRP A 224 -6.42 10.56 -9.13
N TRP A 225 -7.32 9.88 -8.42
CA TRP A 225 -7.73 10.24 -7.06
C TRP A 225 -6.92 9.46 -6.04
N LEU A 226 -5.95 10.12 -5.40
CA LEU A 226 -5.04 9.46 -4.46
C LEU A 226 -5.78 8.82 -3.28
N GLU A 227 -6.82 9.47 -2.72
CA GLU A 227 -7.56 8.92 -1.57
C GLU A 227 -8.46 7.73 -1.87
N ALA A 228 -8.89 7.59 -3.13
CA ALA A 228 -9.76 6.50 -3.55
C ALA A 228 -8.98 5.38 -4.25
N ALA A 229 -7.72 5.63 -4.62
CA ALA A 229 -6.95 4.77 -5.50
C ALA A 229 -7.69 4.46 -6.82
N GLU A 230 -8.36 5.49 -7.38
CA GLU A 230 -9.22 5.38 -8.55
C GLU A 230 -8.75 6.26 -9.70
N ILE A 231 -8.92 5.76 -10.94
CA ILE A 231 -8.68 6.52 -12.17
C ILE A 231 -9.89 7.42 -12.44
N GLU A 232 -9.65 8.71 -12.66
CA GLU A 232 -10.65 9.65 -13.14
C GLU A 232 -10.64 9.68 -14.68
N THR A 233 -11.79 9.40 -15.29
CA THR A 233 -11.93 9.32 -16.76
C THR A 233 -13.06 10.20 -17.31
N GLU A 234 -13.93 10.73 -16.45
CA GLU A 234 -15.14 11.42 -16.86
C GLU A 234 -14.98 12.94 -16.74
N ALA A 235 -14.49 13.41 -15.59
CA ALA A 235 -14.35 14.83 -15.29
C ALA A 235 -13.04 15.40 -15.83
N LEU A 236 -12.90 15.34 -17.16
CA LEU A 236 -11.70 15.75 -17.89
C LEU A 236 -12.05 16.84 -18.90
N THR A 237 -11.32 17.96 -18.89
CA THR A 237 -11.47 19.04 -19.86
C THR A 237 -10.11 19.45 -20.39
N TRP A 238 -10.00 19.49 -21.72
CA TRP A 238 -8.81 19.91 -22.45
C TRP A 238 -8.99 21.34 -22.94
N SER A 239 -7.94 22.15 -22.81
CA SER A 239 -7.91 23.50 -23.36
C SER A 239 -6.54 23.84 -23.94
N SER A 240 -6.53 24.79 -24.87
CA SER A 240 -5.35 25.54 -25.28
C SER A 240 -5.47 26.98 -24.79
N ASP A 241 -4.34 27.55 -24.37
CA ASP A 241 -4.17 28.97 -24.11
C ASP A 241 -4.49 29.89 -25.31
N ARG A 242 -4.49 29.35 -26.54
CA ARG A 242 -4.73 30.07 -27.79
C ARG A 242 -6.09 29.77 -28.42
N ASP A 243 -6.48 28.49 -28.45
CA ASP A 243 -7.69 28.04 -29.18
C ASP A 243 -8.89 27.78 -28.25
N GLY A 244 -8.73 27.89 -26.93
CA GLY A 244 -9.82 27.69 -25.97
C GLY A 244 -10.09 26.21 -25.66
N GLU A 245 -11.34 25.84 -25.39
CA GLU A 245 -11.73 24.46 -25.06
C GLU A 245 -11.57 23.54 -26.28
N LEU A 246 -10.80 22.46 -26.12
CA LEU A 246 -10.49 21.50 -27.19
C LEU A 246 -11.39 20.27 -27.15
N GLY A 247 -11.95 19.94 -25.97
CA GLY A 247 -12.83 18.80 -25.78
C GLY A 247 -12.77 18.24 -24.36
N ARG A 248 -13.46 17.12 -24.16
CA ARG A 248 -13.60 16.45 -22.86
C ARG A 248 -13.39 14.94 -22.98
N GLY A 249 -13.00 14.32 -21.86
CA GLY A 249 -12.73 12.88 -21.79
C GLY A 249 -11.25 12.52 -21.93
N THR A 250 -10.98 11.21 -21.92
CA THR A 250 -9.62 10.65 -21.90
C THR A 250 -8.92 10.69 -23.26
N TYR A 251 -9.70 10.77 -24.34
CA TYR A 251 -9.21 10.82 -25.72
C TYR A 251 -9.97 11.89 -26.50
N VAL A 252 -9.25 12.87 -27.04
CA VAL A 252 -9.81 13.97 -27.84
C VAL A 252 -8.93 14.18 -29.07
N VAL A 253 -9.55 14.31 -30.25
CA VAL A 253 -8.86 14.75 -31.47
C VAL A 253 -9.23 16.20 -31.75
N ALA A 254 -8.26 17.10 -31.65
CA ALA A 254 -8.46 18.53 -31.88
C ALA A 254 -7.64 19.02 -33.07
N ALA A 255 -8.14 20.04 -33.76
CA ALA A 255 -7.35 20.83 -34.71
C ALA A 255 -6.86 22.08 -33.98
N LEU A 256 -5.58 22.40 -34.13
CA LEU A 256 -4.98 23.58 -33.52
C LEU A 256 -4.57 24.59 -34.59
N SER A 257 -4.67 25.88 -34.27
CA SER A 257 -4.15 26.93 -35.13
C SER A 257 -2.62 26.87 -35.21
N PRO A 258 -1.97 27.33 -36.31
CA PRO A 258 -0.51 27.35 -36.37
C PRO A 258 0.10 28.25 -35.28
N GLY A 259 1.19 27.78 -34.67
CA GLY A 259 1.91 28.51 -33.62
C GLY A 259 2.24 27.67 -32.39
N ARG A 260 2.61 28.34 -31.30
CA ARG A 260 2.90 27.70 -30.01
C ARG A 260 1.64 27.65 -29.15
N HIS A 261 1.42 26.51 -28.49
CA HIS A 261 0.30 26.29 -27.58
C HIS A 261 0.81 25.74 -26.24
N VAL A 262 0.12 26.09 -25.17
CA VAL A 262 0.10 25.35 -23.91
C VAL A 262 -1.22 24.61 -23.85
N ILE A 263 -1.15 23.29 -24.03
CA ILE A 263 -2.30 22.40 -23.86
C ILE A 263 -2.40 22.05 -22.38
N THR A 264 -3.59 22.21 -21.81
CA THR A 264 -3.87 21.92 -20.41
C THR A 264 -4.99 20.89 -20.30
N LEU A 265 -4.75 19.85 -19.50
CA LEU A 265 -5.77 18.94 -19.02
C LEU A 265 -6.14 19.35 -17.59
N ARG A 266 -7.41 19.68 -17.37
CA ARG A 266 -8.00 19.78 -16.03
C ARG A 266 -8.72 18.49 -15.71
N ALA A 267 -8.41 17.89 -14.56
CA ALA A 267 -9.02 16.65 -14.10
C ALA A 267 -9.67 16.83 -12.72
N GLY A 268 -10.79 16.14 -12.52
CA GLY A 268 -11.49 16.03 -11.25
C GLY A 268 -12.67 17.00 -11.09
N THR A 269 -13.27 16.99 -9.90
CA THR A 269 -14.48 17.74 -9.56
C THR A 269 -14.45 18.25 -8.12
N ARG A 270 -15.57 18.85 -7.67
CA ARG A 270 -15.86 19.15 -6.26
C ARG A 270 -14.81 20.07 -5.61
N GLY A 271 -14.23 20.99 -6.39
CA GLY A 271 -13.22 21.94 -5.90
C GLY A 271 -11.87 21.29 -5.60
N ARG A 272 -11.65 20.05 -6.04
CA ARG A 272 -10.37 19.32 -5.95
C ARG A 272 -9.83 19.03 -7.35
N GLU A 273 -10.02 19.97 -8.28
CA GLU A 273 -9.49 19.80 -9.62
C GLU A 273 -7.98 20.03 -9.62
N GLY A 274 -7.26 19.23 -10.39
CA GLY A 274 -5.84 19.44 -10.68
C GLY A 274 -5.62 19.61 -12.17
N THR A 275 -4.43 20.11 -12.52
CA THR A 275 -4.06 20.39 -13.90
C THR A 275 -2.71 19.80 -14.26
N ALA A 276 -2.58 19.42 -15.53
CA ALA A 276 -1.33 19.08 -16.17
C ALA A 276 -1.25 19.87 -17.48
N SER A 277 -0.06 20.29 -17.88
CA SER A 277 0.13 21.06 -19.10
C SER A 277 1.36 20.60 -19.88
N VAL A 278 1.25 20.65 -21.20
CA VAL A 278 2.34 20.38 -22.15
C VAL A 278 2.40 21.49 -23.18
N ARG A 279 3.60 21.80 -23.66
CA ARG A 279 3.87 22.79 -24.71
C ARG A 279 3.99 22.09 -26.04
N VAL A 280 3.37 22.63 -27.07
CA VAL A 280 3.48 22.09 -28.42
C VAL A 280 3.65 23.21 -29.45
N THR A 281 4.20 22.86 -30.61
CA THR A 281 4.31 23.76 -31.77
C THR A 281 3.57 23.16 -32.95
N VAL A 282 2.59 23.88 -33.48
CA VAL A 282 1.81 23.49 -34.65
C VAL A 282 2.41 24.16 -35.87
N ARG A 283 2.83 23.36 -36.85
CA ARG A 283 3.40 23.87 -38.09
C ARG A 283 2.29 24.50 -38.96
N PRO A 284 2.57 25.60 -39.67
CA PRO A 284 1.69 26.06 -40.73
C PRO A 284 1.54 24.94 -41.77
N THR A 285 0.30 24.59 -42.11
CA THR A 285 0.03 23.78 -43.28
C THR A 285 0.19 24.67 -44.51
N ASP A 286 1.30 24.50 -45.24
CA ASP A 286 1.45 25.09 -46.57
C ASP A 286 0.41 24.45 -47.49
N ARG A 287 -0.78 25.06 -47.57
CA ARG A 287 -1.68 24.79 -48.68
C ARG A 287 -1.18 25.66 -49.84
N ALA A 288 -0.52 25.03 -50.82
CA ALA A 288 -0.30 25.66 -52.11
C ALA A 288 -1.67 26.13 -52.65
N PRO A 289 -1.81 27.39 -53.11
CA PRO A 289 -3.01 27.80 -53.82
C PRO A 289 -3.06 27.08 -55.17
N ASP A 290 -4.18 26.41 -55.46
CA ASP A 290 -4.55 25.96 -56.81
C ASP A 290 -4.94 27.17 -57.68
#